data_AF-A0A159Z185-F1
#
_entry.id   AF-A0A159Z185-F1
#
_cell.length_a   1.000
_cell.length_b   1.000
_cell.length_c   1.000
_cell.angle_alpha   90.00
_cell.angle_beta   90.00
_cell.angle_gamma   90.00
#
_symmetry.space_group_name_H-M   'P 1'
#
loop_
_entity.id
_entity.type
_entity.pdbx_description
1 polymer ?
#
loop_
_entity_poly.entity_id
_entity_poly.type
_entity_poly.pdbx_seq_one_letter_code
_entity_poly.pdbx_strand_id
1 'polypeptide(L)'
;MTGTPHTPAADAQSPAPHPLAALVTGLRRPALLIRAARAGLLEYNRSRDLKRLMRLPHPPAPEHALGALLAEEAVLEETRKAGDARYSVARHIEVLIAMMAEVRLLPRPAPRGA
;
A
#
# COMPACT_ATOMS: atom_id res chain seq x y z
N MET A 1 -45.54 -31.91 3.21
CA MET A 1 -44.23 -32.21 3.80
C MET A 1 -43.19 -31.71 2.79
N THR A 2 -42.92 -30.41 2.70
CA THR A 2 -41.84 -29.67 3.41
C THR A 2 -40.50 -30.42 3.33
N GLY A 3 -39.43 -29.89 2.74
CA GLY A 3 -39.19 -28.63 2.07
C GLY A 3 -37.84 -28.72 1.35
N THR A 4 -37.65 -27.90 0.33
CA THR A 4 -36.38 -27.74 -0.38
C THR A 4 -35.34 -27.16 0.58
N PRO A 5 -34.13 -27.73 0.74
CA PRO A 5 -33.07 -27.03 1.44
C PRO A 5 -32.61 -25.86 0.56
N HIS A 6 -33.08 -24.67 0.94
CA HIS A 6 -32.46 -23.41 0.56
C HIS A 6 -31.10 -23.36 1.27
N THR A 7 -30.02 -23.64 0.55
CA THR A 7 -28.67 -23.28 0.99
C THR A 7 -28.63 -21.75 1.07
N PRO A 8 -28.41 -21.14 2.25
CA PRO A 8 -28.30 -19.69 2.34
C PRO A 8 -27.05 -19.26 1.58
N ALA A 9 -27.24 -18.24 0.74
CA ALA A 9 -26.16 -17.49 0.14
C ALA A 9 -25.14 -17.16 1.23
N ALA A 10 -23.90 -17.59 1.03
CA ALA A 10 -22.79 -17.13 1.84
C ALA A 10 -22.74 -15.60 1.68
N ASP A 11 -23.19 -14.90 2.71
CA ASP A 11 -23.08 -13.46 2.83
C ASP A 11 -21.62 -13.08 2.54
N ALA A 12 -21.43 -12.49 1.37
CA ALA A 12 -20.17 -11.94 0.92
C ALA A 12 -19.88 -10.66 1.70
N GLN A 13 -19.77 -10.76 3.03
CA GLN A 13 -19.22 -9.70 3.84
C GLN A 13 -17.72 -9.67 3.57
N SER A 14 -17.31 -9.02 2.48
CA SER A 14 -15.90 -8.74 2.20
C SER A 14 -15.30 -8.08 3.45
N PRO A 15 -14.33 -8.69 4.14
CA PRO A 15 -13.74 -8.06 5.31
C PRO A 15 -13.21 -6.68 4.95
N ALA A 16 -13.50 -5.72 5.83
CA ALA A 16 -13.09 -4.32 5.69
C ALA A 16 -11.58 -4.26 5.39
N PRO A 17 -11.12 -3.30 4.57
CA PRO A 17 -9.70 -3.15 4.28
C PRO A 17 -8.91 -2.83 5.56
N HIS A 18 -7.66 -3.29 5.63
CA HIS A 18 -6.75 -2.92 6.71
C HIS A 18 -6.64 -1.38 6.81
N PRO A 19 -6.62 -0.75 7.99
CA PRO A 19 -6.62 0.71 8.12
C PRO A 19 -5.54 1.42 7.29
N LEU A 20 -4.31 0.88 7.30
CA LEU A 20 -3.22 1.41 6.47
C LEU A 20 -3.47 1.25 4.96
N ALA A 21 -4.13 0.17 4.53
CA ALA A 21 -4.50 -0.01 3.13
C ALA A 21 -5.54 1.05 2.70
N ALA A 22 -6.50 1.35 3.57
CA ALA A 22 -7.49 2.40 3.32
C ALA A 22 -6.83 3.78 3.14
N LEU A 23 -5.83 4.11 3.96
CA LEU A 23 -5.06 5.35 3.81
C LEU A 23 -4.40 5.46 2.43
N VAL A 24 -3.76 4.39 1.94
CA VAL A 24 -3.14 4.37 0.61
C VAL A 24 -4.18 4.58 -0.49
N THR A 25 -5.35 3.96 -0.40
CA THR A 25 -6.42 4.13 -1.40
C THR A 25 -7.03 5.53 -1.43
N GLY A 26 -6.99 6.25 -0.30
CA GLY A 26 -7.49 7.62 -0.18
C GLY A 26 -6.56 8.68 -0.77
N LEU A 27 -5.31 8.33 -1.10
CA LEU A 27 -4.33 9.29 -1.61
C LEU A 27 -4.68 9.78 -3.02
N ARG A 28 -4.71 11.10 -3.19
CA ARG A 28 -4.90 11.74 -4.51
C ARG A 28 -3.53 12.02 -5.12
N ARG A 29 -3.12 11.21 -6.10
CA ARG A 29 -1.82 11.33 -6.76
C ARG A 29 -1.96 11.54 -8.26
N PRO A 30 -1.03 12.30 -8.89
CA PRO A 30 -0.98 12.40 -10.35
C PRO A 30 -0.98 11.01 -11.01
N ALA A 31 -1.85 10.82 -12.01
CA ALA A 31 -2.05 9.51 -12.64
C ALA A 31 -0.76 8.92 -13.23
N LEU A 32 0.16 9.77 -13.70
CA LEU A 32 1.46 9.35 -14.23
C LEU A 32 2.32 8.66 -13.17
N LEU A 33 2.38 9.18 -11.94
CA LEU A 33 3.16 8.57 -10.85
C LEU A 33 2.61 7.19 -10.50
N ILE A 34 1.29 7.06 -10.43
CA ILE A 34 0.63 5.78 -10.16
C ILE A 34 0.92 4.78 -11.29
N ARG A 35 0.89 5.19 -12.56
CA ARG A 35 1.22 4.32 -13.69
C ARG A 35 2.68 3.87 -13.65
N ALA A 36 3.62 4.78 -13.39
CA ALA A 36 5.04 4.45 -13.27
C ALA A 36 5.29 3.47 -12.12
N ALA A 37 4.68 3.71 -10.95
CA ALA A 37 4.79 2.80 -9.82
C ALA A 37 4.20 1.41 -10.11
N ARG A 38 3.06 1.35 -10.80
CA ARG A 38 2.48 0.06 -11.22
C ARG A 38 3.39 -0.72 -12.17
N ALA A 39 4.08 -0.05 -13.09
CA ALA A 39 5.05 -0.71 -13.95
C ALA A 39 6.25 -1.24 -13.14
N GLY A 40 6.79 -0.44 -12.23
CA GLY A 40 7.92 -0.82 -11.39
C GLY A 40 7.64 -1.96 -10.41
N LEU A 41 6.37 -2.24 -10.07
CA LEU A 41 6.00 -3.41 -9.25
C LEU A 41 6.42 -4.74 -9.88
N LEU A 42 6.55 -4.84 -11.20
CA LEU A 42 6.93 -6.08 -11.88
C LEU A 42 8.37 -6.51 -11.53
N GLU A 43 9.24 -5.54 -11.23
CA GLU A 43 10.66 -5.76 -10.97
C GLU A 43 11.03 -5.59 -9.49
N TYR A 44 10.04 -5.23 -8.65
CA TYR A 44 10.24 -4.95 -7.25
C TYR A 44 10.61 -6.21 -6.46
N ASN A 45 11.77 -6.17 -5.81
CA ASN A 45 12.23 -7.17 -4.88
C ASN A 45 12.28 -6.57 -3.48
N ARG A 46 11.34 -6.96 -2.61
CA ARG A 46 11.23 -6.44 -1.24
C ARG A 46 12.55 -6.51 -0.46
N SER A 47 13.26 -7.64 -0.52
CA SER A 47 14.49 -7.84 0.26
C SER A 47 15.62 -6.91 -0.17
N ARG A 48 15.74 -6.63 -1.47
CA ARG A 48 16.76 -5.73 -2.04
C ARG A 48 16.33 -4.27 -1.97
N ASP A 49 15.14 -3.97 -2.47
CA ASP A 49 14.70 -2.62 -2.77
C ASP A 49 14.19 -1.90 -1.52
N LEU A 50 13.38 -2.56 -0.68
CA LEU A 50 12.91 -1.95 0.57
C LEU A 50 14.07 -1.69 1.53
N LYS A 51 15.02 -2.63 1.60
CA LYS A 51 16.25 -2.50 2.36
C LYS A 51 17.05 -1.26 1.94
N ARG A 52 17.26 -1.10 0.63
CA ARG A 52 17.97 0.07 0.06
C ARG A 52 17.21 1.36 0.32
N LEU A 53 15.90 1.37 0.07
CA LEU A 53 15.05 2.55 0.19
C LEU A 53 14.98 3.06 1.64
N MET A 54 14.80 2.16 2.61
CA MET A 54 14.70 2.50 4.03
C MET A 54 16.07 2.60 4.72
N ARG A 55 17.17 2.23 4.05
CA ARG A 55 18.54 2.21 4.60
C ARG A 55 18.65 1.36 5.88
N LEU A 56 17.96 0.22 5.89
CA LEU A 56 17.94 -0.72 7.01
C LEU A 56 18.77 -1.98 6.69
N PRO A 57 19.21 -2.76 7.70
CA PRO A 57 19.93 -4.01 7.46
C PRO A 57 19.02 -5.11 6.90
N HIS A 58 17.73 -5.10 7.25
CA HIS A 58 16.69 -6.02 6.78
C HIS A 58 15.35 -5.28 6.63
N PRO A 59 14.44 -5.76 5.74
CA PRO A 59 13.08 -5.25 5.66
C PRO A 59 12.34 -5.38 7.00
N PRO A 60 11.68 -4.33 7.52
CA PRO A 60 10.85 -4.45 8.71
C PRO A 60 9.55 -5.20 8.41
N ALA A 61 8.69 -5.40 9.42
CA ALA A 61 7.34 -5.95 9.19
C ALA A 61 6.53 -5.03 8.25
N PRO A 62 5.62 -5.57 7.41
CA PRO A 62 4.89 -4.78 6.41
C PRO A 62 4.14 -3.57 6.97
N GLU A 63 3.53 -3.70 8.14
CA GLU A 63 2.83 -2.58 8.80
C GLU A 63 3.77 -1.43 9.15
N HIS A 64 4.93 -1.74 9.76
CA HIS A 64 5.96 -0.75 10.09
C HIS A 64 6.57 -0.12 8.82
N ALA A 65 6.85 -0.95 7.80
CA ALA A 65 7.35 -0.48 6.51
C ALA A 65 6.36 0.52 5.90
N LEU A 66 5.09 0.15 5.82
CA LEU A 66 4.05 0.95 5.18
C LEU A 66 3.79 2.27 5.94
N GLY A 67 3.82 2.25 7.28
CA GLY A 67 3.70 3.47 8.08
C GLY A 67 4.81 4.48 7.77
N ALA A 68 6.06 4.01 7.71
CA ALA A 68 7.21 4.86 7.36
C ALA A 68 7.13 5.37 5.91
N LEU A 69 6.73 4.51 4.98
CA LEU A 69 6.57 4.89 3.57
C LEU A 69 5.45 5.93 3.37
N LEU A 70 4.34 5.83 4.09
CA LEU A 70 3.26 6.82 4.05
C LEU A 70 3.75 8.21 4.51
N ALA A 71 4.57 8.26 5.56
CA ALA A 71 5.15 9.52 6.04
C ALA A 71 6.12 10.13 5.01
N GLU A 72 7.01 9.31 4.46
CA GLU A 72 7.95 9.74 3.41
C GLU A 72 7.21 10.23 2.15
N GLU A 73 6.16 9.53 1.76
CA GLU A 73 5.35 9.87 0.60
C GLU A 73 4.65 11.23 0.78
N ALA A 74 4.12 11.51 1.98
CA ALA A 74 3.53 12.81 2.29
C ALA A 74 4.56 13.95 2.17
N VAL A 75 5.79 13.75 2.66
CA VAL A 75 6.87 14.74 2.53
C VAL A 75 7.20 14.98 1.05
N LEU A 76 7.30 13.92 0.24
CA LEU A 76 7.59 14.03 -1.19
C LEU A 76 6.47 14.74 -1.94
N GLU A 77 5.22 14.47 -1.62
CA GLU A 77 4.07 15.12 -2.23
C GLU A 77 4.01 16.63 -1.90
N GLU A 78 4.32 17.02 -0.67
CA GLU A 78 4.41 18.44 -0.31
C GLU A 78 5.60 19.13 -1.00
N THR A 79 6.76 18.46 -1.06
CA THR A 79 7.94 18.96 -1.79
C THR A 79 7.62 19.14 -3.29
N ARG A 80 6.87 18.21 -3.88
CA ARG A 80 6.40 18.27 -5.27
C ARG A 80 5.47 19.45 -5.52
N LYS A 81 4.50 19.68 -4.62
CA LYS A 81 3.54 20.79 -4.72
C LYS A 81 4.22 22.15 -4.56
N ALA A 82 5.22 22.23 -3.69
CA ALA A 82 6.01 23.43 -3.47
C ALA A 82 6.94 23.77 -4.65
N GLY A 83 7.18 22.82 -5.57
CA GLY A 83 8.15 22.99 -6.64
C GLY A 83 9.59 23.09 -6.14
N ASP A 84 9.88 22.52 -4.97
CA ASP A 84 11.20 22.56 -4.35
C ASP A 84 12.21 21.77 -5.21
N ALA A 85 13.40 22.35 -5.43
CA ALA A 85 14.49 21.75 -6.21
C ALA A 85 14.99 20.42 -5.65
N ARG A 86 14.70 20.10 -4.37
CA ARG A 86 15.01 18.83 -3.72
C ARG A 86 14.05 17.71 -4.13
N TYR A 87 12.93 18.02 -4.79
CA TYR A 87 11.98 17.02 -5.24
C TYR A 87 12.63 16.02 -6.21
N SER A 88 12.55 14.74 -5.86
CA SER A 88 12.99 13.64 -6.72
C SER A 88 11.80 12.79 -7.13
N VAL A 89 11.40 12.91 -8.40
CA VAL A 89 10.34 12.08 -8.98
C VAL A 89 10.68 10.59 -8.93
N ALA A 90 11.96 10.24 -9.13
CA ALA A 90 12.43 8.86 -9.05
C ALA A 90 12.20 8.29 -7.63
N ARG A 91 12.56 9.04 -6.59
CA ARG A 91 12.33 8.63 -5.20
C ARG A 91 10.85 8.50 -4.89
N HIS A 92 10.00 9.41 -5.39
CA HIS A 92 8.55 9.33 -5.19
C HIS A 92 7.97 8.07 -5.82
N ILE A 93 8.43 7.70 -7.02
CA ILE A 93 8.03 6.45 -7.67
C ILE A 93 8.49 5.24 -6.85
N GLU A 94 9.75 5.20 -6.39
CA GLU A 94 10.25 4.09 -5.55
C GLU A 94 9.41 3.90 -4.27
N VAL A 95 9.05 5.00 -3.59
CA VAL A 95 8.19 4.97 -2.40
C VAL A 95 6.80 4.45 -2.75
N LEU A 96 6.19 4.91 -3.83
CA LEU A 96 4.87 4.43 -4.28
C LEU A 96 4.87 2.94 -4.66
N ILE A 97 5.94 2.45 -5.32
CA ILE A 97 6.12 1.03 -5.62
C ILE A 97 6.13 0.23 -4.31
N ALA A 98 6.98 0.64 -3.37
CA ALA A 98 7.11 -0.03 -2.08
C ALA A 98 5.78 -0.03 -1.31
N MET A 99 5.06 1.10 -1.25
CA MET A 99 3.74 1.16 -0.60
C MET A 99 2.74 0.19 -1.21
N MET A 100 2.63 0.15 -2.54
CA MET A 100 1.71 -0.76 -3.22
C MET A 100 2.07 -2.23 -2.98
N ALA A 101 3.36 -2.55 -2.88
CA ALA A 101 3.82 -3.89 -2.56
C ALA A 101 3.53 -4.26 -1.10
N GLU A 102 3.83 -3.38 -0.14
CA GLU A 102 3.64 -3.64 1.29
C GLU A 102 2.15 -3.76 1.66
N VAL A 103 1.27 -2.99 1.03
CA VAL A 103 -0.19 -3.13 1.23
C VAL A 103 -0.69 -4.54 0.95
N ARG A 104 -0.12 -5.23 -0.06
CA ARG A 104 -0.50 -6.60 -0.42
C ARG A 104 -0.09 -7.64 0.62
N LEU A 105 0.85 -7.29 1.50
CA LEU A 105 1.37 -8.15 2.56
C LEU A 105 0.67 -7.93 3.90
N LEU A 106 -0.22 -6.95 4.00
CA LEU A 106 -0.95 -6.69 5.23
C LEU A 106 -1.93 -7.83 5.53
N PRO A 107 -2.04 -8.26 6.79
CA PRO A 107 -3.09 -9.18 7.20
C PRO A 107 -4.47 -8.58 6.90
N ARG A 108 -5.42 -9.44 6.53
CA ARG A 108 -6.82 -9.03 6.47
C ARG A 108 -7.31 -8.82 7.90
N PRO A 109 -7.87 -7.65 8.26
CA PRO A 109 -8.36 -7.45 9.62
C PRO A 109 -9.46 -8.47 9.91
N ALA A 110 -9.37 -9.11 11.07
CA ALA A 110 -10.39 -10.04 11.53
C ALA A 110 -11.73 -9.28 11.66
N PRO A 111 -12.86 -9.90 11.27
CA PRO A 111 -14.17 -9.29 11.49
C PRO A 111 -14.33 -9.01 13.00
N ARG A 112 -14.64 -7.77 13.35
CA ARG A 112 -14.99 -7.42 14.74
C ARG A 112 -16.37 -7.98 15.03
N GLY A 113 -16.42 -9.16 15.62
CA GLY A 113 -17.66 -9.82 16.05
C GLY A 113 -17.42 -11.29 16.39
N ALA A 114 -17.08 -11.56 17.64
CA ALA A 114 -17.30 -12.82 18.33
C ALA A 114 -18.15 -12.51 19.56
#